data_AF-A0A955SMJ9-F1
#
_entry.id   AF-A0A955SMJ9-F1
#
_cell.length_a   1.000
_cell.length_b   1.000
_cell.length_c   1.000
_cell.angle_alpha   90.00
_cell.angle_beta   90.00
_cell.angle_gamma   90.00
#
_symmetry.space_group_name_H-M   'P 1'
#
loop_
_entity.id
_entity.type
_entity.pdbx_description
1 polymer ?
#
loop_
_entity_poly.entity_id
_entity_poly.type
_entity_poly.pdbx_seq_one_letter_code
_entity_poly.pdbx_strand_id
1 'polypeptide(L)'
;MKRLMIGVGCLALSLVLAGAASALSYDQNITPDVIFGSGNANGGWTVAQSEGVELGLRAKVRFPTPLNVFNSQGNGTYNFSVGVGTVFPTPTWSFEWSINTNHDGSSSFATLNTLNYRLYIDFDPSSGTDFEFFDPINTTFADHSIGNNGTGNGGGTEAGDAATYAALISSNNVAQNSWRMDFFDDPIFAGRTFDPNVAGSYEFKLIAYDGTREVASTNITVEVPEPATIALIGTGVAAFAARRRKLV
;
A
#
# COMPACT_ATOMS: atom_id res chain seq x y z
N MET A 1 -29.98 62.12 -28.11
CA MET A 1 -29.92 60.67 -28.36
C MET A 1 -28.79 60.09 -27.50
N LYS A 2 -29.12 59.41 -26.41
CA LYS A 2 -28.16 58.87 -25.42
C LYS A 2 -27.58 57.56 -25.97
N ARG A 3 -26.26 57.47 -26.12
CA ARG A 3 -25.56 56.27 -26.58
C ARG A 3 -25.35 55.32 -25.39
N LEU A 4 -25.93 54.12 -25.47
CA LEU A 4 -25.77 53.05 -24.49
C LEU A 4 -24.49 52.27 -24.85
N MET A 5 -23.47 52.33 -23.99
CA MET A 5 -22.27 51.49 -24.11
C MET A 5 -22.54 50.16 -23.40
N ILE A 6 -22.53 49.06 -24.16
CA ILE A 6 -22.60 47.70 -23.62
C ILE A 6 -21.16 47.27 -23.33
N GLY A 7 -20.81 47.20 -22.05
CA GLY A 7 -19.55 46.62 -21.59
C GLY A 7 -19.64 45.09 -21.58
N VAL A 8 -18.83 44.43 -22.39
CA VAL A 8 -18.65 42.97 -22.36
C VAL A 8 -17.66 42.67 -21.25
N GLY A 9 -18.16 42.17 -20.11
CA GLY A 9 -17.34 41.63 -19.03
C GLY A 9 -16.81 40.25 -19.43
N CYS A 10 -15.49 40.13 -19.61
CA CYS A 10 -14.84 38.83 -19.76
C CYS A 10 -14.85 38.09 -18.43
N LEU A 11 -15.64 37.03 -18.33
CA LEU A 11 -15.58 36.07 -17.24
C LEU A 11 -14.38 35.14 -17.51
N ALA A 12 -13.29 35.30 -16.76
CA ALA A 12 -12.17 34.37 -16.80
C ALA A 12 -12.58 33.08 -16.08
N LEU A 13 -12.82 32.02 -16.86
CA LEU A 13 -13.09 30.68 -16.33
C LEU A 13 -11.74 30.03 -15.94
N SER A 14 -11.43 30.01 -14.66
CA SER A 14 -10.27 29.31 -14.12
C SER A 14 -10.49 27.80 -14.26
N LEU A 15 -9.91 27.21 -15.31
CA LEU A 15 -9.88 25.77 -15.50
C LEU A 15 -8.93 25.16 -14.46
N VAL A 16 -9.48 24.58 -13.40
CA VAL A 16 -8.72 23.75 -12.47
C VAL A 16 -8.41 22.45 -13.19
N LEU A 17 -7.16 22.28 -13.65
CA LEU A 17 -6.66 21.00 -14.14
C LEU A 17 -6.63 20.03 -12.96
N ALA A 18 -7.64 19.18 -12.84
CA ALA A 18 -7.54 17.97 -12.04
C ALA A 18 -6.52 17.04 -12.72
N GLY A 19 -5.45 16.68 -12.01
CA GLY A 19 -4.50 15.67 -12.48
C GLY A 19 -5.22 14.35 -12.75
N ALA A 20 -4.89 13.70 -13.86
CA ALA A 20 -5.45 12.39 -14.18
C ALA A 20 -4.91 11.35 -13.17
N ALA A 21 -5.82 10.61 -12.52
CA ALA A 21 -5.42 9.48 -11.68
C ALA A 21 -4.74 8.40 -12.54
N SER A 22 -3.63 7.84 -12.06
CA SER A 22 -2.92 6.75 -12.75
C SER A 22 -3.79 5.50 -12.82
N ALA A 23 -3.79 4.81 -13.96
CA ALA A 23 -4.52 3.56 -14.12
C ALA A 23 -3.83 2.43 -13.36
N LEU A 24 -4.59 1.70 -12.55
CA LEU A 24 -4.08 0.54 -11.82
C LEU A 24 -3.99 -0.69 -12.74
N SER A 25 -2.91 -1.43 -12.59
CA SER A 25 -2.71 -2.75 -13.17
C SER A 25 -2.48 -3.76 -12.05
N TYR A 26 -3.16 -4.90 -12.11
CA TYR A 26 -3.15 -5.91 -11.04
C TYR A 26 -2.28 -7.11 -11.41
N ASP A 27 -1.78 -7.83 -10.40
CA ASP A 27 -0.94 -9.02 -10.55
C ASP A 27 0.31 -8.80 -11.43
N GLN A 28 0.83 -7.58 -11.40
CA GLN A 28 2.01 -7.20 -12.18
C GLN A 28 3.31 -7.57 -11.46
N ASN A 29 4.37 -7.50 -12.24
CA ASN A 29 5.73 -7.36 -11.73
C ASN A 29 6.05 -5.86 -11.56
N ILE A 30 6.93 -5.54 -10.61
CA ILE A 30 7.51 -4.21 -10.44
C ILE A 30 8.91 -4.14 -11.07
N THR A 31 9.39 -2.94 -11.33
CA THR A 31 10.71 -2.67 -11.92
C THR A 31 11.68 -2.18 -10.85
N PRO A 32 12.91 -2.72 -10.74
CA PRO A 32 13.50 -3.77 -11.59
C PRO A 32 13.15 -5.21 -11.17
N ASP A 33 13.04 -5.44 -9.86
CA ASP A 33 12.78 -6.72 -9.21
C ASP A 33 12.41 -6.42 -7.74
N VAL A 34 12.15 -7.44 -6.94
CA VAL A 34 12.06 -7.32 -5.49
C VAL A 34 13.48 -7.26 -4.91
N ILE A 35 13.92 -6.07 -4.50
CA ILE A 35 15.32 -5.81 -4.11
C ILE A 35 15.58 -5.99 -2.61
N PHE A 36 14.53 -6.16 -1.79
CA PHE A 36 14.67 -6.51 -0.38
C PHE A 36 14.64 -8.04 -0.19
N GLY A 37 15.58 -8.56 0.59
CA GLY A 37 15.67 -9.98 0.92
C GLY A 37 15.89 -10.91 -0.29
N SER A 38 16.55 -12.04 -0.07
CA SER A 38 16.80 -13.00 -1.15
C SER A 38 15.60 -13.92 -1.41
N GLY A 39 15.28 -14.17 -2.68
CA GLY A 39 14.31 -15.20 -3.08
C GLY A 39 12.84 -14.78 -3.04
N ASN A 40 12.58 -13.47 -2.85
CA ASN A 40 11.24 -12.92 -2.98
C ASN A 40 10.86 -12.86 -4.47
N ALA A 41 9.76 -13.50 -4.85
CA ALA A 41 9.31 -13.49 -6.24
C ALA A 41 8.80 -12.09 -6.62
N ASN A 42 9.10 -11.64 -7.84
CA ASN A 42 8.49 -10.46 -8.43
C ASN A 42 7.15 -10.86 -9.06
N GLY A 43 6.04 -10.35 -8.51
CA GLY A 43 4.70 -10.70 -8.96
C GLY A 43 3.64 -10.44 -7.90
N GLY A 44 2.37 -10.43 -8.33
CA GLY A 44 1.24 -10.18 -7.43
C GLY A 44 1.20 -8.74 -6.93
N TRP A 45 1.72 -7.77 -7.70
CA TRP A 45 1.68 -6.35 -7.35
C TRP A 45 0.49 -5.65 -7.98
N THR A 46 -0.13 -4.75 -7.23
CA THR A 46 -0.99 -3.69 -7.77
C THR A 46 -0.12 -2.48 -8.07
N VAL A 47 0.00 -2.16 -9.35
CA VAL A 47 0.94 -1.18 -9.87
C VAL A 47 0.20 0.00 -10.49
N ALA A 48 0.68 1.20 -10.20
CA ALA A 48 0.32 2.44 -10.87
C ALA A 48 1.56 3.02 -11.55
N GLN A 49 1.45 3.38 -12.83
CA GLN A 49 2.52 4.01 -13.58
C GLN A 49 2.04 5.33 -14.19
N SER A 50 2.80 6.41 -14.00
CA SER A 50 2.49 7.73 -14.54
C SER A 50 3.74 8.60 -14.54
N GLU A 51 3.98 9.36 -15.62
CA GLU A 51 5.15 10.26 -15.75
C GLU A 51 6.50 9.56 -15.47
N GLY A 52 6.62 8.28 -15.84
CA GLY A 52 7.79 7.44 -15.58
C GLY A 52 7.98 7.01 -14.11
N VAL A 53 7.06 7.39 -13.21
CA VAL A 53 7.00 6.90 -11.84
C VAL A 53 6.19 5.61 -11.80
N GLU A 54 6.67 4.61 -11.07
CA GLU A 54 5.96 3.38 -10.73
C GLU A 54 5.79 3.27 -9.21
N LEU A 55 4.56 3.03 -8.77
CA LEU A 55 4.23 2.70 -7.39
C LEU A 55 3.62 1.30 -7.35
N GLY A 56 4.08 0.47 -6.42
CA GLY A 56 3.60 -0.90 -6.23
C GLY A 56 3.16 -1.14 -4.79
N LEU A 57 2.02 -1.81 -4.63
CA LEU A 57 1.57 -2.36 -3.36
C LEU A 57 1.16 -3.82 -3.53
N ARG A 58 1.47 -4.67 -2.55
CA ARG A 58 0.93 -6.04 -2.45
C ARG A 58 0.86 -6.52 -1.01
N ALA A 59 0.20 -7.66 -0.80
CA ALA A 59 0.28 -8.40 0.45
C ALA A 59 0.79 -9.83 0.23
N LYS A 60 1.35 -10.44 1.29
CA LYS A 60 2.06 -11.73 1.22
C LYS A 60 2.00 -12.50 2.55
N VAL A 61 2.02 -13.83 2.46
CA VAL A 61 2.22 -14.72 3.62
C VAL A 61 3.62 -14.51 4.23
N ARG A 62 3.64 -14.17 5.53
CA ARG A 62 4.86 -13.87 6.31
C ARG A 62 5.19 -14.95 7.34
N PHE A 63 4.18 -15.53 8.01
CA PHE A 63 4.35 -16.53 9.06
C PHE A 63 3.49 -17.78 8.82
N PRO A 64 3.88 -18.96 9.35
CA PRO A 64 5.04 -19.23 10.23
C PRO A 64 6.40 -19.13 9.53
N THR A 65 6.41 -19.13 8.20
CA THR A 65 7.59 -18.84 7.37
C THR A 65 7.19 -17.95 6.21
N PRO A 66 8.03 -17.01 5.76
CA PRO A 66 7.73 -16.19 4.60
C PRO A 66 7.59 -17.05 3.34
N LEU A 67 6.53 -16.84 2.55
CA LEU A 67 6.29 -17.59 1.31
C LEU A 67 5.93 -16.64 0.17
N ASN A 68 6.27 -16.99 -1.08
CA ASN A 68 5.79 -16.27 -2.27
C ASN A 68 4.33 -16.64 -2.60
N VAL A 69 3.47 -16.47 -1.60
CA VAL A 69 2.03 -16.70 -1.66
C VAL A 69 1.35 -15.37 -1.37
N PHE A 70 0.77 -14.78 -2.40
CA PHE A 70 0.21 -13.42 -2.36
C PHE A 70 -1.29 -13.43 -2.05
N ASN A 71 -2.02 -14.48 -2.42
CA ASN A 71 -3.48 -14.58 -2.27
C ASN A 71 -4.27 -13.44 -2.96
N SER A 72 -3.71 -12.87 -4.03
CA SER A 72 -4.39 -11.87 -4.85
C SER A 72 -5.67 -12.45 -5.47
N GLN A 73 -6.69 -11.61 -5.57
CA GLN A 73 -7.95 -11.87 -6.27
C GLN A 73 -7.96 -11.26 -7.69
N GLY A 74 -6.83 -10.70 -8.15
CA GLY A 74 -6.68 -10.14 -9.50
C GLY A 74 -7.33 -8.77 -9.72
N ASN A 75 -7.70 -8.10 -8.64
CA ASN A 75 -8.39 -6.81 -8.65
C ASN A 75 -7.85 -5.82 -7.60
N GLY A 76 -6.69 -6.11 -7.01
CA GLY A 76 -6.09 -5.32 -5.93
C GLY A 76 -6.53 -5.72 -4.52
N THR A 77 -7.39 -6.75 -4.40
CA THR A 77 -7.74 -7.37 -3.13
C THR A 77 -6.88 -8.61 -2.86
N TYR A 78 -6.45 -8.80 -1.62
CA TYR A 78 -5.64 -9.93 -1.17
C TYR A 78 -6.28 -10.60 0.05
N ASN A 79 -6.47 -11.91 0.02
CA ASN A 79 -7.19 -12.62 1.07
C ASN A 79 -6.25 -13.36 2.04
N PHE A 80 -6.39 -13.13 3.34
CA PHE A 80 -5.65 -13.85 4.36
C PHE A 80 -6.56 -14.36 5.47
N SER A 81 -6.15 -15.42 6.15
CA SER A 81 -6.86 -15.84 7.35
C SER A 81 -6.47 -14.96 8.54
N VAL A 82 -7.40 -14.78 9.48
CA VAL A 82 -7.04 -14.31 10.83
C VAL A 82 -5.93 -15.21 11.37
N GLY A 83 -5.00 -14.64 12.12
CA GLY A 83 -3.94 -15.45 12.65
C GLY A 83 -2.75 -14.68 13.16
N VAL A 84 -2.22 -15.25 14.23
CA VAL A 84 -1.00 -14.85 14.87
C VAL A 84 0.09 -15.86 14.53
N GLY A 85 1.26 -15.36 14.14
CA GLY A 85 2.47 -16.16 13.96
C GLY A 85 2.87 -16.90 15.23
N THR A 86 3.68 -17.95 15.10
CA THR A 86 4.08 -18.81 16.22
C THR A 86 5.13 -18.18 17.14
N VAL A 87 5.71 -17.04 16.76
CA VAL A 87 6.79 -16.35 17.48
C VAL A 87 6.40 -14.88 17.60
N PHE A 88 5.95 -14.48 18.80
CA PHE A 88 5.30 -13.18 19.11
C PHE A 88 3.95 -12.99 18.41
N PRO A 89 3.02 -12.20 18.99
CA PRO A 89 1.70 -12.04 18.42
C PRO A 89 1.68 -11.16 17.16
N THR A 90 2.32 -11.62 16.07
CA THR A 90 2.44 -10.88 14.82
C THR A 90 1.42 -11.39 13.79
N PRO A 91 0.84 -10.54 12.92
CA PRO A 91 -0.01 -11.01 11.82
C PRO A 91 0.70 -12.04 10.96
N THR A 92 -0.04 -13.03 10.45
CA THR A 92 0.49 -14.06 9.55
C THR A 92 0.86 -13.54 8.16
N TRP A 93 0.51 -12.30 7.85
CA TRP A 93 0.73 -11.62 6.58
C TRP A 93 1.49 -10.31 6.78
N SER A 94 2.07 -9.83 5.68
CA SER A 94 2.70 -8.52 5.57
C SER A 94 2.18 -7.80 4.34
N PHE A 95 2.19 -6.48 4.35
CA PHE A 95 2.08 -5.70 3.13
C PHE A 95 3.47 -5.24 2.70
N GLU A 96 3.63 -5.05 1.40
CA GLU A 96 4.89 -4.69 0.78
C GLU A 96 4.64 -3.51 -0.16
N TRP A 97 5.61 -2.62 -0.22
CA TRP A 97 5.54 -1.43 -1.06
C TRP A 97 6.81 -1.28 -1.88
N SER A 98 6.65 -0.69 -3.06
CA SER A 98 7.74 -0.34 -3.97
C SER A 98 7.51 1.04 -4.56
N ILE A 99 8.57 1.84 -4.58
CA ILE A 99 8.62 3.13 -5.25
C ILE A 99 9.76 3.05 -6.26
N ASN A 100 9.47 3.33 -7.52
CA ASN A 100 10.47 3.60 -8.54
C ASN A 100 10.16 4.93 -9.21
N THR A 101 10.98 5.97 -8.98
CA THR A 101 10.70 7.31 -9.52
C THR A 101 11.01 7.42 -11.01
N ASN A 102 11.62 6.41 -11.63
CA ASN A 102 12.00 6.46 -13.03
C ASN A 102 12.07 5.05 -13.64
N HIS A 103 10.95 4.31 -13.65
CA HIS A 103 10.93 2.87 -13.96
C HIS A 103 11.34 2.55 -15.41
N ASP A 104 10.98 3.41 -16.36
CA ASP A 104 11.22 3.25 -17.79
C ASP A 104 12.29 4.20 -18.34
N GLY A 105 12.92 4.99 -17.48
CA GLY A 105 13.93 5.98 -17.85
C GLY A 105 13.37 7.30 -18.40
N SER A 106 12.04 7.46 -18.47
CA SER A 106 11.40 8.66 -19.04
C SER A 106 11.09 9.76 -18.02
N SER A 107 11.18 9.48 -16.72
CA SER A 107 10.76 10.41 -15.68
C SER A 107 11.71 11.60 -15.51
N SER A 108 11.15 12.77 -15.22
CA SER A 108 11.92 13.92 -14.73
C SER A 108 12.34 13.81 -13.26
N PHE A 109 11.81 12.83 -12.53
CA PHE A 109 12.07 12.62 -11.10
C PHE A 109 13.24 11.66 -10.90
N ALA A 110 14.46 12.19 -11.07
CA ALA A 110 15.67 11.38 -11.17
C ALA A 110 15.97 10.50 -9.94
N THR A 111 15.55 10.92 -8.73
CA THR A 111 15.88 10.24 -7.47
C THR A 111 14.70 10.26 -6.49
N LEU A 112 14.72 9.33 -5.53
CA LEU A 112 13.65 9.11 -4.56
C LEU A 112 13.26 10.38 -3.80
N ASN A 113 14.23 11.20 -3.39
CA ASN A 113 13.98 12.42 -2.61
C ASN A 113 13.50 13.64 -3.44
N THR A 114 13.25 13.48 -4.74
CA THR A 114 12.68 14.56 -5.59
C THR A 114 11.16 14.67 -5.46
N LEU A 115 10.50 13.65 -4.91
CA LEU A 115 9.07 13.60 -4.67
C LEU A 115 8.77 13.51 -3.18
N ASN A 116 7.56 13.90 -2.80
CA ASN A 116 6.98 13.61 -1.49
C ASN A 116 6.01 12.44 -1.59
N TYR A 117 5.91 11.65 -0.54
CA TYR A 117 5.08 10.45 -0.55
C TYR A 117 4.09 10.47 0.60
N ARG A 118 2.99 9.76 0.40
CA ARG A 118 2.08 9.41 1.49
C ARG A 118 1.70 7.96 1.38
N LEU A 119 2.16 7.18 2.35
CA LEU A 119 1.65 5.84 2.61
C LEU A 119 0.56 5.95 3.66
N TYR A 120 -0.66 5.59 3.27
CA TYR A 120 -1.82 5.49 4.14
C TYR A 120 -1.99 4.04 4.60
N ILE A 121 -2.25 3.86 5.88
CA ILE A 121 -2.49 2.58 6.54
C ILE A 121 -3.80 2.68 7.31
N ASP A 122 -4.76 1.82 6.97
CA ASP A 122 -6.04 1.73 7.64
C ASP A 122 -5.98 0.82 8.88
N PHE A 123 -6.46 1.32 10.01
CA PHE A 123 -6.57 0.57 11.27
C PHE A 123 -8.02 0.22 11.64
N ASP A 124 -9.02 0.68 10.89
CA ASP A 124 -10.41 0.29 11.10
C ASP A 124 -10.72 -1.01 10.32
N PRO A 125 -10.95 -2.15 10.99
CA PRO A 125 -11.28 -3.39 10.28
C PRO A 125 -12.68 -3.41 9.65
N SER A 126 -13.50 -2.37 9.85
CA SER A 126 -14.87 -2.27 9.35
C SER A 126 -14.93 -1.87 7.86
N SER A 127 -16.12 -1.53 7.37
CA SER A 127 -16.27 -0.93 6.03
C SER A 127 -15.92 0.56 5.99
N GLY A 128 -15.66 1.17 7.15
CA GLY A 128 -15.06 2.50 7.25
C GLY A 128 -13.55 2.43 7.08
N THR A 129 -12.91 3.59 7.03
CA THR A 129 -11.44 3.70 6.98
C THR A 129 -10.99 4.68 8.07
N ASP A 130 -9.99 4.31 8.85
CA ASP A 130 -9.29 5.20 9.78
C ASP A 130 -7.80 5.22 9.45
N PHE A 131 -7.44 6.08 8.49
CA PHE A 131 -6.08 6.15 7.98
C PHE A 131 -5.15 6.94 8.89
N GLU A 132 -3.99 6.33 9.17
CA GLU A 132 -2.75 7.08 9.40
C GLU A 132 -1.98 7.24 8.11
N PHE A 133 -1.20 8.32 7.99
CA PHE A 133 -0.25 8.44 6.88
C PHE A 133 1.06 9.13 7.26
N PHE A 134 2.11 8.77 6.53
CA PHE A 134 3.42 9.39 6.62
C PHE A 134 4.17 9.29 5.29
N ASP A 135 5.29 10.01 5.17
CA ASP A 135 6.23 9.85 4.06
C ASP A 135 7.25 8.78 4.42
N PRO A 136 7.24 7.59 3.77
CA PRO A 136 8.19 6.53 4.09
C PRO A 136 9.63 6.91 3.69
N ILE A 137 9.82 7.74 2.66
CA ILE A 137 11.15 8.02 2.08
C ILE A 137 11.82 9.21 2.76
N ASN A 138 11.12 10.33 2.89
CA ASN A 138 11.70 11.60 3.35
C ASN A 138 11.74 11.70 4.88
N THR A 139 12.30 10.66 5.51
CA THR A 139 12.56 10.55 6.95
C THR A 139 14.06 10.73 7.25
N THR A 140 14.41 10.84 8.54
CA THR A 140 15.82 10.96 8.97
C THR A 140 16.60 9.68 8.67
N PHE A 141 15.97 8.52 8.84
CA PHE A 141 16.59 7.22 8.67
C PHE A 141 15.52 6.14 8.56
N ALA A 142 15.71 5.18 7.65
CA ALA A 142 14.91 3.96 7.60
C ALA A 142 15.72 2.79 7.01
N ASP A 143 15.26 1.58 7.28
CA ASP A 143 15.90 0.31 6.90
C ASP A 143 15.51 -0.19 5.50
N HIS A 144 15.15 0.73 4.60
CA HIS A 144 14.68 0.38 3.27
C HIS A 144 15.78 -0.26 2.44
N SER A 145 15.42 -1.24 1.61
CA SER A 145 16.30 -1.69 0.54
C SER A 145 16.24 -0.68 -0.60
N ILE A 146 17.34 0.02 -0.85
CA ILE A 146 17.44 1.10 -1.85
C ILE A 146 18.34 0.66 -3.00
N GLY A 147 17.97 1.02 -4.23
CA GLY A 147 18.73 0.68 -5.44
C GLY A 147 18.26 1.43 -6.68
N ASN A 148 18.60 0.91 -7.86
CA ASN A 148 18.22 1.50 -9.12
C ASN A 148 17.68 0.45 -10.11
N ASN A 149 17.32 0.84 -11.33
CA ASN A 149 16.76 -0.07 -12.33
C ASN A 149 17.70 -1.22 -12.77
N GLY A 150 18.97 -1.20 -12.37
CA GLY A 150 19.92 -2.30 -12.55
C GLY A 150 20.04 -3.23 -11.34
N THR A 151 19.38 -2.93 -10.22
CA THR A 151 19.46 -3.73 -8.99
C THR A 151 18.64 -5.01 -9.13
N GLY A 152 19.30 -6.17 -9.00
CA GLY A 152 18.64 -7.47 -9.06
C GLY A 152 17.96 -7.90 -7.76
N ASN A 153 17.32 -9.07 -7.80
CA ASN A 153 16.62 -9.67 -6.65
C ASN A 153 17.46 -9.70 -5.37
N GLY A 154 16.93 -9.14 -4.29
CA GLY A 154 17.62 -9.07 -3.00
C GLY A 154 18.93 -8.26 -3.00
N GLY A 155 19.19 -7.50 -4.06
CA GLY A 155 20.43 -6.73 -4.24
C GLY A 155 20.35 -5.28 -3.77
N GLY A 156 19.27 -4.88 -3.10
CA GLY A 156 19.14 -3.55 -2.51
C GLY A 156 20.19 -3.31 -1.42
N THR A 157 20.45 -2.03 -1.15
CA THR A 157 21.36 -1.59 -0.09
C THR A 157 20.55 -0.95 1.02
N GLU A 158 20.68 -1.46 2.24
CA GLU A 158 20.14 -0.86 3.45
C GLU A 158 21.15 0.12 4.07
N ALA A 159 20.67 1.29 4.50
CA ALA A 159 21.52 2.25 5.17
C ALA A 159 21.90 1.79 6.59
N GLY A 160 23.16 1.97 6.97
CA GLY A 160 23.62 1.74 8.35
C GLY A 160 23.43 2.95 9.29
N ASP A 161 23.25 4.15 8.72
CA ASP A 161 23.07 5.39 9.45
C ASP A 161 22.30 6.45 8.61
N ALA A 162 21.92 7.55 9.26
CA ALA A 162 21.16 8.65 8.64
C ALA A 162 21.90 9.33 7.48
N ALA A 163 23.22 9.44 7.54
CA ALA A 163 24.01 10.08 6.49
C ALA A 163 24.03 9.22 5.21
N THR A 164 24.20 7.91 5.39
CA THR A 164 24.13 6.92 4.31
C THR A 164 22.73 6.85 3.72
N TYR A 165 21.69 6.89 4.56
CA TYR A 165 20.30 6.91 4.09
C TYR A 165 20.01 8.12 3.21
N ALA A 166 20.37 9.32 3.67
CA ALA A 166 20.21 10.55 2.90
C ALA A 166 20.95 10.49 1.55
N ALA A 167 22.18 9.94 1.53
CA ALA A 167 22.94 9.75 0.31
C ALA A 167 22.27 8.76 -0.65
N LEU A 168 21.75 7.64 -0.15
CA LEU A 168 21.06 6.63 -0.94
C LEU A 168 19.80 7.20 -1.61
N ILE A 169 18.90 7.85 -0.86
CA ILE A 169 17.67 8.42 -1.45
C ILE A 169 17.93 9.59 -2.42
N SER A 170 19.10 10.24 -2.31
CA SER A 170 19.54 11.30 -3.23
C SER A 170 20.28 10.81 -4.47
N SER A 171 20.55 9.51 -4.58
CA SER A 171 21.34 8.92 -5.68
C SER A 171 20.65 7.76 -6.40
N ASN A 172 19.54 7.28 -5.84
CA ASN A 172 18.82 6.11 -6.31
C ASN A 172 17.35 6.45 -6.58
N ASN A 173 16.73 5.68 -7.46
CA ASN A 173 15.34 5.84 -7.86
C ASN A 173 14.41 4.74 -7.34
N VAL A 174 14.93 3.67 -6.72
CA VAL A 174 14.13 2.54 -6.22
C VAL A 174 14.26 2.39 -4.71
N ALA A 175 13.14 2.29 -4.00
CA ALA A 175 13.09 1.90 -2.59
C ALA A 175 11.93 0.94 -2.34
N GLN A 176 12.16 -0.05 -1.50
CA GLN A 176 11.18 -1.10 -1.19
C GLN A 176 11.29 -1.56 0.26
N ASN A 177 10.18 -2.04 0.82
CA ASN A 177 10.17 -2.72 2.11
C ASN A 177 8.97 -3.66 2.27
N SER A 178 9.04 -4.52 3.29
CA SER A 178 8.01 -5.48 3.69
C SER A 178 7.68 -5.32 5.17
N TRP A 179 6.50 -4.79 5.45
CA TRP A 179 6.07 -4.41 6.78
C TRP A 179 4.87 -5.20 7.26
N ARG A 180 4.74 -5.25 8.57
CA ARG A 180 3.59 -5.82 9.25
C ARG A 180 2.85 -4.72 9.96
N MET A 181 1.55 -4.91 10.15
CA MET A 181 0.69 -3.93 10.80
C MET A 181 1.12 -3.64 12.25
N ASP A 182 1.59 -4.66 12.97
CA ASP A 182 2.05 -4.53 14.37
C ASP A 182 3.24 -3.58 14.55
N PHE A 183 3.99 -3.25 13.48
CA PHE A 183 5.06 -2.26 13.54
C PHE A 183 4.57 -0.83 13.76
N PHE A 184 3.29 -0.59 13.52
CA PHE A 184 2.66 0.72 13.62
C PHE A 184 1.74 0.82 14.83
N ASP A 185 1.76 -0.17 15.72
CA ASP A 185 1.15 -0.12 17.04
C ASP A 185 1.97 0.84 17.94
N ASP A 186 1.81 2.15 17.74
CA ASP A 186 2.56 3.18 18.47
C ASP A 186 1.61 4.21 19.12
N PRO A 187 1.86 4.64 20.38
CA PRO A 187 1.16 5.78 20.97
C PRO A 187 1.24 7.09 20.15
N ILE A 188 2.23 7.25 19.28
CA ILE A 188 2.41 8.38 18.35
C ILE A 188 1.37 8.35 17.22
N PHE A 189 0.88 7.17 16.81
CA PHE A 189 -0.25 7.00 15.89
C PHE A 189 -1.59 7.03 16.63
N ALA A 190 -1.75 8.02 17.53
CA ALA A 190 -2.94 8.23 18.35
C ALA A 190 -3.39 7.01 19.19
N GLY A 191 -2.48 6.07 19.47
CA GLY A 191 -2.81 4.83 20.19
C GLY A 191 -3.64 3.85 19.38
N ARG A 192 -3.61 3.93 18.04
CA ARG A 192 -4.16 2.91 17.16
C ARG A 192 -3.39 1.60 17.35
N THR A 193 -4.12 0.50 17.34
CA THR A 193 -3.56 -0.84 17.55
C THR A 193 -4.24 -1.80 16.60
N PHE A 194 -3.44 -2.60 15.92
CA PHE A 194 -3.89 -3.66 15.05
C PHE A 194 -4.03 -4.98 15.84
N ASP A 195 -5.21 -5.62 15.76
CA ASP A 195 -5.41 -6.97 16.31
C ASP A 195 -5.40 -8.01 15.18
N PRO A 196 -4.36 -8.85 15.07
CA PRO A 196 -4.26 -9.90 14.03
C PRO A 196 -5.34 -11.00 14.12
N ASN A 197 -6.13 -11.05 15.20
CA ASN A 197 -7.21 -12.02 15.38
C ASN A 197 -8.58 -11.47 14.97
N VAL A 198 -8.67 -10.17 14.68
CA VAL A 198 -9.91 -9.54 14.23
C VAL A 198 -10.01 -9.68 12.72
N ALA A 199 -11.13 -10.23 12.27
CA ALA A 199 -11.49 -10.23 10.87
C ALA A 199 -11.84 -8.80 10.43
N GLY A 200 -11.52 -8.45 9.18
CA GLY A 200 -11.78 -7.13 8.67
C GLY A 200 -11.19 -6.87 7.28
N SER A 201 -11.45 -5.67 6.79
CA SER A 201 -10.84 -5.11 5.59
C SER A 201 -9.82 -4.06 6.01
N TYR A 202 -8.62 -4.11 5.44
CA TYR A 202 -7.56 -3.11 5.69
C TYR A 202 -7.12 -2.51 4.36
N GLU A 203 -7.32 -1.21 4.19
CA GLU A 203 -6.88 -0.49 3.00
C GLU A 203 -5.46 0.10 3.17
N PHE A 204 -4.67 0.00 2.10
CA PHE A 204 -3.39 0.67 1.99
C PHE A 204 -3.38 1.51 0.73
N LYS A 205 -2.88 2.74 0.83
CA LYS A 205 -2.73 3.64 -0.32
C LYS A 205 -1.36 4.26 -0.34
N LEU A 206 -0.71 4.28 -1.50
CA LEU A 206 0.57 4.93 -1.70
C LEU A 206 0.43 5.98 -2.78
N ILE A 207 0.83 7.21 -2.47
CA ILE A 207 0.74 8.35 -3.38
C ILE A 207 2.10 9.04 -3.47
N ALA A 208 2.50 9.42 -4.68
CA ALA A 208 3.65 10.28 -4.94
C ALA A 208 3.19 11.67 -5.39
N TYR A 209 3.86 12.70 -4.86
CA TYR A 209 3.56 14.11 -5.08
C TYR A 209 4.80 14.88 -5.55
N ASP A 210 4.61 15.71 -6.56
CA ASP A 210 5.52 16.78 -6.97
C ASP A 210 5.03 18.08 -6.33
N GLY A 211 5.61 18.42 -5.18
CA GLY A 211 5.07 19.45 -4.29
C GLY A 211 3.66 19.07 -3.80
N THR A 212 2.63 19.74 -4.30
CA THR A 212 1.22 19.43 -3.97
C THR A 212 0.49 18.67 -5.08
N ARG A 213 1.13 18.45 -6.23
CA ARG A 213 0.52 17.80 -7.40
C ARG A 213 0.72 16.29 -7.30
N GLU A 214 -0.38 15.54 -7.30
CA GLU A 214 -0.30 14.08 -7.39
C GLU A 214 0.28 13.66 -8.75
N VAL A 215 1.27 12.77 -8.72
CA VAL A 215 1.94 12.21 -9.92
C VAL A 215 1.43 10.81 -10.21
N ALA A 216 1.37 9.97 -9.18
CA ALA A 216 0.87 8.60 -9.25
C ALA A 216 0.25 8.21 -7.90
N SER A 217 -0.73 7.32 -7.94
CA SER A 217 -1.32 6.70 -6.75
C SER A 217 -1.71 5.24 -7.01
N THR A 218 -1.46 4.38 -6.03
CA THR A 218 -1.87 2.97 -6.01
C THR A 218 -2.54 2.64 -4.68
N ASN A 219 -3.42 1.64 -4.68
CA ASN A 219 -4.07 1.13 -3.46
C ASN A 219 -4.30 -0.37 -3.54
N ILE A 220 -4.42 -0.99 -2.37
CA ILE A 220 -4.82 -2.39 -2.20
C ILE A 220 -5.76 -2.52 -1.02
N THR A 221 -6.53 -3.61 -1.02
CA THR A 221 -7.32 -4.04 0.14
C THR A 221 -6.84 -5.40 0.60
N VAL A 222 -6.60 -5.55 1.89
CA VAL A 222 -6.34 -6.84 2.52
C VAL A 222 -7.62 -7.28 3.24
N GLU A 223 -8.21 -8.36 2.77
CA GLU A 223 -9.42 -8.94 3.34
C GLU A 223 -9.07 -10.11 4.25
N VAL A 224 -9.51 -10.02 5.49
CA VAL A 224 -9.34 -11.04 6.52
C VAL A 224 -10.72 -11.53 6.93
N PRO A 225 -11.33 -12.49 6.20
CA PRO A 225 -12.67 -12.94 6.49
C PRO A 225 -12.77 -13.68 7.83
N GLU A 226 -13.93 -13.56 8.47
CA GLU A 226 -14.31 -14.34 9.64
C GLU A 226 -14.19 -15.85 9.36
N PRO A 227 -13.69 -16.65 10.33
CA PRO A 227 -13.64 -18.09 10.17
C PRO A 227 -15.05 -18.67 9.89
N ALA A 228 -15.19 -19.40 8.78
CA ALA A 228 -16.46 -20.01 8.35
C ALA A 228 -17.11 -20.93 9.41
N THR A 229 -16.34 -21.34 10.42
CA THR A 229 -16.78 -22.11 11.59
C THR A 229 -17.94 -21.44 12.34
N ILE A 230 -17.96 -20.10 12.43
CA ILE A 230 -19.05 -19.37 13.11
C ILE A 230 -20.37 -19.51 12.34
N ALA A 231 -20.33 -19.42 11.01
CA ALA A 231 -21.50 -19.61 10.15
C ALA A 231 -22.04 -21.05 10.25
N LEU A 232 -21.15 -22.04 10.34
CA LEU A 232 -21.54 -23.45 10.47
C LEU A 232 -22.17 -23.76 11.85
N ILE A 233 -21.67 -23.16 12.93
CA ILE A 233 -22.28 -23.29 14.26
C ILE A 233 -23.66 -22.60 14.29
N GLY A 234 -23.78 -21.40 13.73
CA GLY A 234 -25.05 -20.67 13.67
C GLY A 234 -26.12 -21.41 12.89
N THR A 235 -25.77 -21.94 11.70
CA THR A 235 -26.69 -22.75 10.89
C THR A 235 -27.00 -24.10 11.55
N GLY A 236 -26.02 -24.73 12.20
CA GLY A 236 -26.21 -25.95 12.98
C GLY A 236 -27.20 -25.77 14.14
N VAL A 237 -27.05 -24.72 14.95
CA VAL A 237 -27.96 -24.40 16.05
C VAL A 237 -29.36 -24.05 15.53
N ALA A 238 -29.47 -23.27 14.46
CA ALA A 238 -30.75 -22.95 13.83
C ALA A 238 -31.46 -24.21 13.30
N ALA A 239 -30.72 -25.12 12.64
CA ALA A 239 -31.24 -26.39 12.15
C ALA A 239 -31.72 -27.30 13.31
N PHE A 240 -30.98 -27.36 14.42
CA PHE A 240 -31.38 -28.10 15.61
C PHE A 240 -32.64 -27.50 16.28
N ALA A 241 -32.72 -26.17 16.39
CA ALA A 241 -33.88 -25.47 16.95
C ALA A 241 -35.14 -25.67 16.07
N ALA A 242 -34.99 -25.59 14.74
CA ALA A 242 -36.05 -25.85 13.78
C ALA A 242 -36.53 -27.32 13.83
N ARG A 243 -35.61 -28.27 14.01
CA ARG A 243 -35.94 -29.69 14.19
C ARG A 243 -36.72 -29.94 15.48
N ARG A 244 -36.35 -29.28 16.59
CA ARG A 244 -37.06 -29.43 17.88
C ARG A 244 -38.50 -28.92 17.83
N ARG A 245 -38.78 -27.87 17.03
CA ARG A 245 -40.15 -27.33 16.84
C ARG A 245 -41.07 -28.22 15.99
N LYS A 246 -40.52 -29.17 15.21
CA LYS A 246 -41.31 -30.13 14.44
C LYS A 246 -41.66 -31.41 15.22
N LEU A 247 -41.07 -31.60 16.40
CA LEU A 247 -41.21 -32.80 17.23
C LEU A 247 -42.10 -32.58 18.47
N VAL A 248 -42.70 -31.39 18.61
CA VAL A 248 -43.71 -31.02 19.61
C VAL A 248 -44.98 -30.69 18.86
#